data_AF-B9XC07-F1
#
_entry.id   AF-B9XC07-F1
#
_cell.length_a   1.000
_cell.length_b   1.000
_cell.length_c   1.000
_cell.angle_alpha   90.00
_cell.angle_beta   90.00
_cell.angle_gamma   90.00
#
_symmetry.space_group_name_H-M   'P 1'
#
loop_
_entity.id
_entity.type
_entity.pdbx_description
1 polymer ?
#
loop_
_entity_poly.entity_id
_entity_poly.type
_entity_poly.pdbx_seq_one_letter_code
_entity_poly.pdbx_strand_id
1 'polypeptide(L)'
;MLYYGWLMTTGSKVICIDGSFPGPLKKLYTALPVKGETYTIRSVYPARGIAFPTKPGAADGEIGVLLTELINPPDPRSKYGLELGFKAERFREIEEMEAIHSEVEELEAT
;
A
#
# COMPACT_ATOMS: atom_id res chain seq x y z
N MET A 1 -9.97 5.11 25.66
CA MET A 1 -9.17 5.64 24.54
C MET A 1 -9.13 4.55 23.48
N LEU A 2 -10.14 4.53 22.62
CA LEU A 2 -10.30 3.49 21.61
C LEU A 2 -9.39 3.86 20.43
N TYR A 3 -8.30 3.11 20.24
CA TYR A 3 -7.47 3.19 19.05
C TYR A 3 -8.20 2.46 17.91
N TYR A 4 -9.16 3.10 17.26
CA TYR A 4 -9.62 2.68 15.93
C TYR A 4 -8.68 3.30 14.89
N GLY A 5 -7.44 2.80 14.87
CA GLY A 5 -6.46 3.09 13.82
C GLY A 5 -6.48 1.95 12.82
N TRP A 6 -7.43 2.06 11.89
CA TRP A 6 -7.65 1.23 10.70
C TRP A 6 -6.38 0.57 10.16
N LEU A 7 -6.31 -0.76 10.21
CA LEU A 7 -5.32 -1.50 9.44
C LEU A 7 -6.01 -1.86 8.12
N MET A 8 -5.52 -1.37 6.98
CA MET A 8 -5.93 -1.92 5.67
C MET A 8 -5.82 -3.44 5.77
N THR A 9 -6.88 -4.17 5.42
CA THR A 9 -6.92 -5.63 5.54
C THR A 9 -7.18 -6.29 4.19
N THR A 10 -7.03 -7.61 4.13
CA THR A 10 -7.44 -8.38 2.94
C THR A 10 -8.91 -8.14 2.63
N GLY A 11 -9.20 -7.73 1.40
CA GLY A 11 -10.54 -7.39 0.93
C GLY A 11 -10.83 -5.88 0.91
N SER A 12 -10.06 -5.06 1.63
CA SER A 12 -10.22 -3.60 1.61
C SER A 12 -10.07 -3.04 0.20
N LYS A 13 -10.98 -2.13 -0.19
CA LYS A 13 -10.84 -1.33 -1.41
C LYS A 13 -10.03 -0.09 -1.11
N VAL A 14 -9.01 0.16 -1.94
CA VAL A 14 -8.08 1.26 -1.75
C VAL A 14 -7.87 2.05 -3.03
N ILE A 15 -7.61 3.34 -2.91
CA ILE A 15 -7.15 4.19 -4.02
C ILE A 15 -5.63 4.37 -3.93
N CYS A 16 -4.94 4.32 -5.06
CA CYS A 16 -3.51 4.64 -5.12
C CYS A 16 -3.31 6.17 -5.07
N ILE A 17 -2.67 6.66 -4.02
CA ILE A 17 -2.36 8.10 -3.86
C ILE A 17 -0.95 8.45 -4.34
N ASP A 18 -0.05 7.46 -4.45
CA ASP A 18 1.31 7.60 -4.98
C ASP A 18 1.71 6.43 -5.91
N GLY A 19 1.61 6.67 -7.21
CA GLY A 19 2.06 5.78 -8.28
C GLY A 19 3.50 6.05 -8.78
N SER A 20 4.32 6.78 -8.03
CA SER A 20 5.69 7.12 -8.43
C SER A 20 6.68 5.99 -8.11
N PHE A 21 7.32 5.45 -9.14
CA PHE A 21 8.35 4.41 -9.02
C PHE A 21 9.67 4.86 -9.67
N PRO A 22 10.82 4.71 -8.99
CA PRO A 22 12.13 4.92 -9.60
C PRO A 22 12.34 4.04 -10.84
N GLY A 23 12.88 4.61 -11.91
CA GLY A 23 13.04 3.95 -13.21
C GLY A 23 13.66 2.54 -13.16
N PRO A 24 14.77 2.32 -12.44
CA PRO A 24 15.35 0.98 -12.30
C PRO A 24 14.43 -0.03 -11.60
N LEU A 25 13.62 0.41 -10.64
CA LEU A 25 12.70 -0.48 -9.91
C LEU A 25 11.52 -0.90 -10.79
N LYS A 26 11.04 -0.03 -11.69
CA LYS A 26 9.93 -0.36 -12.61
C LYS A 26 10.18 -1.65 -13.41
N LYS A 27 11.44 -1.92 -13.76
CA LYS A 27 11.84 -3.11 -14.55
C LYS A 27 11.62 -4.44 -13.82
N LEU A 28 11.41 -4.41 -12.51
CA LEU A 28 11.15 -5.61 -11.72
C LEU A 28 9.67 -6.02 -11.72
N TYR A 29 8.77 -5.09 -12.07
CA TYR A 29 7.33 -5.28 -11.98
C TYR A 29 6.74 -5.58 -13.37
N THR A 30 5.72 -6.45 -13.41
CA THR A 30 4.89 -6.64 -14.62
C THR A 30 3.84 -5.54 -14.71
N ALA A 31 3.29 -5.12 -13.56
CA ALA A 31 2.31 -4.06 -13.48
C ALA A 31 2.54 -3.19 -12.23
N LEU A 32 2.29 -1.88 -12.37
CA LEU A 32 2.45 -0.90 -11.31
C LEU A 32 1.11 -0.21 -11.03
N PRO A 33 0.81 0.13 -9.77
CA PRO A 33 -0.37 0.89 -9.44
C PRO A 33 -0.28 2.29 -10.05
N VAL A 34 -1.42 2.78 -10.55
CA VAL A 34 -1.56 4.08 -11.17
C VAL A 34 -2.26 5.00 -10.18
N LYS A 35 -1.71 6.21 -9.98
CA LYS A 35 -2.29 7.19 -9.06
C LYS A 35 -3.72 7.53 -9.50
N GLY A 36 -4.66 7.50 -8.55
CA GLY A 36 -6.08 7.74 -8.77
C GLY A 36 -6.91 6.48 -9.06
N GLU A 37 -6.26 5.38 -9.42
CA GLU A 37 -6.97 4.11 -9.66
C GLU A 37 -7.25 3.36 -8.36
N THR A 38 -8.34 2.58 -8.38
CA THR A 38 -8.78 1.78 -7.24
C THR A 38 -8.36 0.33 -7.39
N TYR A 39 -8.01 -0.29 -6.26
CA TYR A 39 -7.54 -1.66 -6.16
C TYR A 39 -8.13 -2.35 -4.94
N THR A 40 -8.01 -3.68 -4.90
CA THR A 40 -8.45 -4.51 -3.78
C THR A 40 -7.24 -5.17 -3.14
N ILE A 41 -7.10 -5.04 -1.81
CA ILE A 41 -6.02 -5.70 -1.08
C ILE A 41 -6.23 -7.22 -1.09
N ARG A 42 -5.29 -7.96 -1.68
CA ARG A 42 -5.25 -9.44 -1.68
C ARG A 42 -4.52 -9.99 -0.45
N SER A 43 -3.50 -9.28 0.02
CA SER A 43 -2.71 -9.70 1.19
C SER A 43 -1.98 -8.51 1.80
N VAL A 44 -1.79 -8.55 3.11
CA VAL A 44 -0.99 -7.59 3.89
C VAL A 44 0.08 -8.38 4.63
N TYR A 45 1.32 -7.90 4.58
CA TYR A 45 2.45 -8.63 5.14
C TYR A 45 3.56 -7.68 5.63
N PRO A 46 4.41 -8.11 6.57
CA PRO A 46 5.59 -7.35 6.96
C PRO A 46 6.56 -7.31 5.77
N ALA A 47 6.83 -6.13 5.23
CA ALA A 47 7.79 -6.00 4.14
C ALA A 47 9.22 -6.16 4.67
N ARG A 48 10.10 -6.69 3.80
CA ARG A 48 11.54 -6.51 4.01
C ARG A 48 11.81 -5.04 3.70
N GLY A 49 12.10 -4.23 4.72
CA GLY A 49 12.42 -2.83 4.49
C GLY A 49 13.69 -2.64 3.66
N ILE A 50 14.25 -1.43 3.68
CA ILE A 50 15.37 -1.03 2.80
C ILE A 50 16.54 -2.02 2.89
N ALA A 51 16.95 -2.59 1.75
CA ALA A 51 18.02 -3.59 1.64
C ALA A 51 19.40 -3.11 2.17
N PHE A 52 19.59 -1.79 2.24
CA PHE A 52 20.74 -1.12 2.83
C PHE A 52 20.23 -0.01 3.76
N PRO A 53 19.77 -0.35 4.96
CA PRO A 53 19.25 0.65 5.88
C PRO A 53 20.41 1.56 6.29
N THR A 54 20.31 2.86 6.00
CA THR A 54 21.33 3.83 6.36
C THR A 54 21.30 4.19 7.85
N LYS A 55 20.28 3.72 8.58
CA LYS A 55 20.10 3.90 10.03
C LYS A 55 19.46 2.63 10.63
N PRO A 56 19.82 2.22 11.86
CA PRO A 56 19.09 1.19 12.61
C PRO A 56 17.59 1.54 12.69
N GLY A 57 16.70 0.57 12.49
CA GLY A 57 15.25 0.80 12.48
C GLY A 57 14.66 1.32 11.16
N ALA A 58 15.48 1.71 10.17
CA ALA A 58 14.97 2.28 8.90
C ALA A 58 14.30 1.24 7.98
N ALA A 59 14.48 -0.05 8.26
CA ALA A 59 13.84 -1.15 7.53
C ALA A 59 12.80 -1.90 8.39
N ASP A 60 12.67 -1.54 9.67
CA ASP A 60 11.80 -2.22 10.62
C ASP A 60 10.42 -1.56 10.59
N GLY A 61 9.39 -2.30 10.17
CA GLY A 61 8.00 -1.85 10.25
C GLY A 61 7.36 -1.36 8.94
N GLU A 62 7.99 -1.55 7.78
CA GLU A 62 7.30 -1.30 6.52
C GLU A 62 6.21 -2.38 6.29
N ILE A 63 4.99 -1.95 5.99
CA ILE A 63 3.88 -2.84 5.62
C ILE A 63 3.82 -2.94 4.10
N GLY A 64 3.88 -4.19 3.61
CA GLY A 64 3.69 -4.54 2.22
C GLY A 64 2.26 -4.99 1.94
N VAL A 65 1.78 -4.71 0.74
CA VAL A 65 0.49 -5.17 0.24
C VAL A 65 0.62 -5.82 -1.13
N LEU A 66 -0.20 -6.85 -1.36
CA LEU A 66 -0.49 -7.39 -2.68
C LEU A 66 -1.88 -6.93 -3.10
N LEU A 67 -2.05 -6.64 -4.38
CA LEU A 67 -3.33 -6.25 -4.96
C LEU A 67 -3.92 -7.43 -5.73
N THR A 68 -5.24 -7.49 -5.81
CA THR A 68 -5.96 -8.53 -6.58
C THR A 68 -5.79 -8.31 -8.08
N GLU A 69 -5.80 -7.05 -8.51
CA GLU A 69 -5.78 -6.64 -9.92
C GLU A 69 -4.36 -6.69 -10.50
N LEU A 70 -3.33 -6.58 -9.66
CA LEU A 70 -1.93 -6.55 -10.07
C LEU A 70 -1.19 -7.76 -9.52
N ILE A 71 -0.75 -8.64 -10.44
CA ILE A 71 0.07 -9.81 -10.14
C ILE A 71 1.48 -9.59 -10.70
N ASN A 72 2.49 -9.66 -9.83
CA ASN A 72 3.88 -9.43 -10.19
C ASN A 72 4.72 -10.71 -10.10
N PRO A 73 5.92 -10.73 -10.71
CA PRO A 73 6.82 -11.85 -10.58
C PRO A 73 7.34 -11.96 -9.13
N PRO A 74 7.92 -13.12 -8.77
CA PRO A 74 8.65 -13.27 -7.51
C PRO A 74 9.73 -12.19 -7.36
N ASP A 75 9.85 -11.65 -6.14
CA ASP A 75 10.93 -10.75 -5.77
C ASP A 75 12.26 -11.49 -5.92
N PRO A 76 13.16 -11.04 -6.82
CA PRO A 76 14.44 -11.70 -7.05
C PRO A 76 15.35 -11.66 -5.81
N ARG A 77 15.03 -10.82 -4.80
CA ARG A 77 15.74 -10.75 -3.52
C ARG A 77 15.11 -11.65 -2.45
N SER A 78 13.99 -12.30 -2.77
CA SER A 78 13.29 -13.17 -1.83
C SER A 78 13.79 -14.60 -1.90
N LYS A 79 14.38 -15.07 -0.79
CA LYS A 79 14.79 -16.48 -0.63
C LYS A 79 13.63 -17.47 -0.75
N TYR A 80 12.40 -17.01 -0.54
CA TYR A 80 11.18 -17.83 -0.55
C TYR A 80 10.28 -17.57 -1.77
N GLY A 81 10.76 -16.80 -2.76
CA GLY A 81 9.99 -16.54 -3.98
C GLY A 81 8.69 -15.75 -3.75
N LEU A 82 8.60 -14.96 -2.68
CA LEU A 82 7.45 -14.09 -2.42
C LEU A 82 7.26 -13.09 -3.58
N GLU A 83 6.01 -12.81 -3.94
CA GLU A 83 5.66 -11.83 -4.97
C GLU A 83 6.16 -10.42 -4.64
N LEU A 84 6.53 -9.65 -5.68
CA LEU A 84 6.81 -8.20 -5.56
C LEU A 84 5.52 -7.42 -5.26
N GLY A 85 5.32 -7.12 -3.99
CA GLY A 85 4.25 -6.22 -3.56
C GLY A 85 4.65 -4.74 -3.55
N PHE A 86 3.78 -3.96 -2.90
CA PHE A 86 3.85 -2.50 -2.84
C PHE A 86 3.85 -2.04 -1.39
N LYS A 87 4.39 -0.85 -1.13
CA LYS A 87 4.28 -0.24 0.18
C LYS A 87 2.84 0.20 0.45
N ALA A 88 2.31 -0.14 1.62
CA ALA A 88 0.96 0.21 2.03
C ALA A 88 0.73 1.74 2.03
N GLU A 89 1.74 2.55 2.36
CA GLU A 89 1.65 4.02 2.42
C GLU A 89 1.23 4.70 1.10
N ARG A 90 1.35 3.98 -0.04
CA ARG A 90 0.94 4.41 -1.38
C ARG A 90 -0.58 4.39 -1.59
N PHE A 91 -1.32 3.84 -0.64
CA PHE A 91 -2.74 3.59 -0.74
C PHE A 91 -3.52 4.25 0.40
N ARG A 92 -4.80 4.52 0.17
CA ARG A 92 -5.77 4.93 1.19
C ARG A 92 -7.05 4.14 1.01
N GLU A 93 -7.71 3.78 2.10
CA GLU A 93 -8.96 3.02 2.08
C GLU A 93 -10.12 3.91 1.64
N ILE A 94 -10.98 3.41 0.75
CA ILE A 94 -12.05 4.22 0.15
C ILE A 94 -13.16 4.53 1.16
N GLU A 95 -13.50 3.57 2.03
CA GLU A 95 -14.50 3.75 3.08
C GLU A 95 -14.12 4.91 4.03
N GLU A 96 -12.82 5.18 4.22
CA GLU A 96 -12.33 6.33 5.00
C GLU A 96 -12.64 7.65 4.32
N MET A 97 -12.49 7.70 3.00
CA MET A 97 -12.76 8.90 2.22
C MET A 97 -14.25 9.25 2.24
N GLU A 98 -15.13 8.24 2.19
CA GLU A 98 -16.58 8.44 2.29
C GLU A 98 -16.98 8.95 3.68
N ALA A 99 -16.44 8.38 4.76
CA ALA A 99 -16.68 8.85 6.12
C ALA A 99 -16.19 10.29 6.34
N ILE A 100 -14.94 10.60 5.97
CA ILE A 100 -14.38 11.96 6.08
C ILE A 100 -15.19 12.95 5.25
N HIS A 101 -15.57 12.59 4.02
CA HIS A 101 -16.35 13.49 3.17
C HIS A 101 -17.69 13.85 3.81
N SER A 102 -18.37 12.87 4.41
CA SER A 102 -19.64 13.10 5.11
C SER A 102 -19.49 14.03 6.33
N GLU A 103 -18.42 13.88 7.11
CA GLU A 103 -18.14 14.75 8.27
C GLU A 103 -17.79 16.18 7.85
N VAL A 104 -17.04 16.36 6.76
CA VAL A 104 -16.68 17.69 6.23
C VAL A 104 -17.91 18.41 5.68
N GLU A 105 -18.79 17.71 4.96
CA GLU A 105 -20.02 18.29 4.41
C GLU A 105 -20.98 18.77 5.51
N GLU A 106 -21.08 18.04 6.62
CA GLU A 106 -21.92 18.40 7.77
C GLU A 106 -21.38 19.63 8.53
N LEU A 107 -20.05 19.78 8.62
CA LEU A 107 -19.39 20.95 9.21
C LEU A 107 -19.49 22.21 8.35
N GLU A 108 -19.49 22.08 7.03
CA GLU A 108 -19.69 23.22 6.11
C GLU A 108 -21.16 23.64 5.98
N ALA A 109 -22.10 22.77 6.38
CA ALA A 109 -23.53 23.04 6.39
C ALA A 109 -24.05 23.73 7.68
N THR A 110 -23.17 24.03 8.65
CA THR A 110 -23.50 24.65 9.95
C THR A 110 -22.93 26.07 10.07
#